data_AF-A0A9P0ASW0-F1
#
_entry.id   AF-A0A9P0ASW0-F1
#
_cell.length_a   1.000
_cell.length_b   1.000
_cell.length_c   1.000
_cell.angle_alpha   90.00
_cell.angle_beta   90.00
_cell.angle_gamma   90.00
#
_symmetry.space_group_name_H-M   'P 1'
#
loop_
_entity.id
_entity.type
_entity.pdbx_description
1 polymer ?
#
loop_
_entity_poly.entity_id
_entity_poly.type
_entity_poly.pdbx_seq_one_letter_code
_entity_poly.pdbx_strand_id
1 'polypeptide(L)'
;MSSRKCKYDADAFCYICGQFIKVRDVKYELKTSYVLCEAYEAYFDCPVRHQDKPWAPHVACSYCKRCLEGWYRGEKRSMKFAIPRIWREPKDHVNDCYFCIVNPRKRRSGKNAKPIEYPDLESSSAPIAHDLTRPVPEPPKKLSQKSCSSLSSNKKATRLLKLDVICTKQ
;
A
#
# COMPACT_ATOMS: atom_id res chain seq x y z
N MET A 1 31.58 -0.96 -9.45
CA MET A 1 30.83 0.16 -8.82
C MET A 1 29.35 -0.19 -8.85
N SER A 2 28.68 -0.20 -7.70
CA SER A 2 27.24 -0.48 -7.65
C SER A 2 26.48 0.60 -8.43
N SER A 3 25.51 0.20 -9.26
CA SER A 3 24.63 1.13 -9.98
C SER A 3 23.99 2.09 -8.97
N ARG A 4 23.99 3.41 -9.27
CA ARG A 4 23.25 4.40 -8.47
C ARG A 4 21.73 4.29 -8.64
N LYS A 5 21.25 3.36 -9.46
CA LYS A 5 19.83 3.16 -9.79
C LYS A 5 19.40 1.75 -9.41
N CYS A 6 18.19 1.65 -8.86
CA CYS A 6 17.53 0.38 -8.58
C CYS A 6 17.41 -0.49 -9.83
N LYS A 7 17.46 -1.82 -9.64
CA LYS A 7 17.27 -2.81 -10.71
C LYS A 7 15.86 -2.75 -11.32
N TYR A 8 14.87 -2.51 -10.48
CA TYR A 8 13.48 -2.32 -10.86
C TYR A 8 13.01 -0.94 -10.39
N ASP A 9 12.05 -0.39 -11.13
CA ASP A 9 11.32 0.81 -10.73
C ASP A 9 10.50 0.52 -9.46
N ALA A 10 10.42 1.48 -8.53
CA ALA A 10 9.62 1.34 -7.33
C ALA A 10 8.14 1.06 -7.66
N ASP A 11 7.63 1.70 -8.72
CA ASP A 11 6.24 1.56 -9.18
C ASP A 11 6.01 0.26 -9.96
N ALA A 12 7.02 -0.59 -10.10
CA ALA A 12 6.82 -1.98 -10.49
C ALA A 12 6.26 -2.84 -9.34
N PHE A 13 6.21 -2.31 -8.12
CA PHE A 13 5.71 -2.98 -6.93
C PHE A 13 4.51 -2.23 -6.35
N CYS A 14 3.63 -2.96 -5.68
CA CYS A 14 2.51 -2.36 -4.97
C CYS A 14 2.97 -1.80 -3.62
N TYR A 15 2.64 -0.55 -3.34
CA TYR A 15 2.87 0.09 -2.04
C TYR A 15 2.27 -0.72 -0.88
N ILE A 16 1.03 -1.22 -1.03
CA ILE A 16 0.26 -1.80 0.08
C ILE A 16 0.75 -3.22 0.43
N CYS A 17 0.94 -4.09 -0.57
CA CYS A 17 1.28 -5.50 -0.33
C CYS A 17 2.74 -5.86 -0.68
N GLY A 18 3.49 -4.96 -1.32
CA GLY A 18 4.86 -5.23 -1.76
C GLY A 18 5.02 -6.12 -2.98
N GLN A 19 3.91 -6.66 -3.52
CA GLN A 19 3.99 -7.60 -4.62
C GLN A 19 4.30 -6.91 -5.94
N PHE A 20 4.99 -7.63 -6.81
CA PHE A 20 5.28 -7.17 -8.16
C PHE A 20 3.99 -7.07 -8.98
N ILE A 21 3.77 -5.92 -9.60
CA ILE A 21 2.65 -5.66 -10.50
C ILE A 21 3.10 -6.04 -11.91
N LYS A 22 2.38 -6.95 -12.57
CA LYS A 22 2.74 -7.34 -13.93
C LYS A 22 2.63 -6.13 -14.85
N VAL A 23 3.49 -6.06 -15.86
CA VAL A 23 3.55 -4.93 -16.80
C VAL A 23 2.20 -4.63 -17.47
N ARG A 24 1.35 -5.65 -17.68
CA ARG A 24 0.03 -5.51 -18.30
C ARG A 24 -1.10 -5.26 -17.31
N ASP A 25 -0.85 -5.36 -16.01
CA ASP A 25 -1.87 -5.13 -14.98
C ASP A 25 -2.00 -3.62 -14.73
N VAL A 26 -3.22 -3.18 -14.44
CA VAL A 26 -3.50 -1.77 -14.11
C VAL A 26 -2.86 -1.40 -12.76
N LYS A 27 -2.18 -0.26 -12.75
CA LYS A 27 -1.64 0.40 -11.55
C LYS A 27 -2.55 1.55 -11.15
N TYR A 28 -2.71 1.75 -9.85
CA TYR A 28 -3.54 2.82 -9.31
C TYR A 28 -2.67 3.79 -8.52
N GLU A 29 -2.55 5.01 -9.05
CA GLU A 29 -1.77 6.09 -8.44
C GLU A 29 -2.39 6.51 -7.11
N LEU A 30 -1.62 6.44 -6.02
CA LEU A 30 -2.09 6.81 -4.69
C LEU A 30 -2.31 8.32 -4.56
N LYS A 31 -1.57 9.12 -5.32
CA LYS A 31 -1.73 10.59 -5.36
C LYS A 31 -3.12 11.03 -5.84
N THR A 32 -3.77 10.24 -6.70
CA THR A 32 -5.08 10.59 -7.29
C THR A 32 -6.21 9.69 -6.82
N SER A 33 -5.90 8.53 -6.22
CA SER A 33 -6.90 7.57 -5.74
C SER A 33 -7.34 7.90 -4.30
N TYR A 34 -8.03 9.02 -4.10
CA TYR A 34 -8.44 9.49 -2.76
C TYR A 34 -9.22 8.45 -1.96
N VAL A 35 -10.20 7.77 -2.59
CA VAL A 35 -11.01 6.72 -1.94
C VAL A 35 -10.15 5.55 -1.48
N LEU A 36 -9.11 5.20 -2.24
CA LEU A 36 -8.17 4.15 -1.84
C LEU A 36 -7.33 4.58 -0.65
N CYS A 37 -6.89 5.84 -0.60
CA CYS A 37 -6.13 6.38 0.51
C CYS A 37 -6.96 6.47 1.79
N GLU A 38 -8.22 6.93 1.71
CA GLU A 38 -9.16 6.91 2.84
C GLU A 38 -9.43 5.49 3.33
N ALA A 39 -9.68 4.55 2.41
CA ALA A 39 -9.90 3.15 2.75
C ALA A 39 -8.66 2.51 3.38
N TYR A 40 -7.46 2.86 2.90
CA TYR A 40 -6.19 2.42 3.49
C TYR A 40 -6.05 2.94 4.92
N GLU A 41 -6.28 4.23 5.13
CA GLU A 41 -6.17 4.86 6.45
C GLU A 41 -7.19 4.29 7.44
N ALA A 42 -8.45 4.13 7.03
CA ALA A 42 -9.47 3.52 7.86
C ALA A 42 -9.18 2.04 8.19
N TYR A 43 -8.55 1.29 7.27
CA TYR A 43 -8.26 -0.14 7.47
C TYR A 43 -7.03 -0.36 8.35
N PHE A 44 -5.96 0.40 8.12
CA PHE A 44 -4.66 0.18 8.76
C PHE A 44 -4.38 1.16 9.91
N ASP A 45 -5.32 2.06 10.20
CA ASP A 45 -5.19 3.13 11.20
C ASP A 45 -3.93 3.98 10.98
N CYS A 46 -3.53 4.15 9.71
CA CYS A 46 -2.37 4.95 9.34
C CYS A 46 -2.51 5.52 7.92
N PRO A 47 -2.10 6.77 7.67
CA PRO A 47 -2.16 7.35 6.35
C PRO A 47 -1.11 6.75 5.41
N VAL A 48 -1.32 6.87 4.10
CA VAL A 48 -0.28 6.63 3.09
C VAL A 48 0.84 7.66 3.27
N ARG A 49 2.10 7.22 3.28
CA ARG A 49 3.27 8.08 3.55
C ARG A 49 4.30 7.98 2.42
N HIS A 50 5.26 8.90 2.45
CA HIS A 50 6.47 8.90 1.61
C HIS A 50 6.21 8.94 0.09
N GLN A 51 5.08 9.50 -0.34
CA GLN A 51 4.70 9.61 -1.76
C GLN A 51 5.49 10.69 -2.53
N ASP A 52 6.41 11.39 -1.86
CA ASP A 52 7.41 12.28 -2.43
C ASP A 52 8.78 11.61 -2.57
N LYS A 53 8.93 10.38 -2.07
CA LYS A 53 10.22 9.70 -1.97
C LYS A 53 10.39 8.66 -3.07
N PRO A 54 11.51 8.67 -3.82
CA PRO A 54 11.74 7.72 -4.91
C PRO A 54 11.96 6.28 -4.43
N TRP A 55 12.22 6.09 -3.13
CA TRP A 55 12.41 4.77 -2.52
C TRP A 55 11.11 4.10 -2.07
N ALA A 56 9.95 4.77 -2.19
CA ALA A 56 8.65 4.19 -1.91
C ALA A 56 7.84 4.05 -3.22
N PRO A 57 7.02 2.99 -3.37
CA PRO A 57 6.10 2.93 -4.51
C PRO A 57 4.99 3.98 -4.39
N HIS A 58 4.57 4.54 -5.52
CA HIS A 58 3.49 5.53 -5.63
C HIS A 58 2.16 4.89 -6.06
N VAL A 59 2.19 3.59 -6.35
CA VAL A 59 1.08 2.86 -6.94
C VAL A 59 0.61 1.68 -6.08
N ALA A 60 -0.68 1.38 -6.19
CA ALA A 60 -1.29 0.16 -5.69
C ALA A 60 -1.68 -0.79 -6.84
N CYS A 61 -1.70 -2.10 -6.57
CA CYS A 61 -2.22 -3.10 -7.50
C CYS A 61 -3.75 -3.20 -7.44
N SER A 62 -4.34 -3.75 -8.49
CA SER A 62 -5.78 -3.98 -8.60
C SER A 62 -6.37 -4.81 -7.47
N TYR A 63 -5.63 -5.81 -6.98
CA TYR A 63 -6.08 -6.63 -5.85
C TYR A 63 -6.28 -5.79 -4.59
N CYS A 64 -5.26 -5.03 -4.18
CA CYS A 64 -5.31 -4.21 -2.97
C CYS A 64 -6.40 -3.15 -3.06
N LYS A 65 -6.51 -2.45 -4.19
CA LYS A 65 -7.57 -1.46 -4.40
C LYS A 65 -8.95 -2.07 -4.25
N ARG A 66 -9.20 -3.17 -4.97
CA ARG A 66 -10.49 -3.86 -4.99
C ARG A 66 -10.85 -4.44 -3.62
N CYS A 67 -9.88 -4.86 -2.82
CA CYS A 67 -10.13 -5.33 -1.45
C CYS A 67 -10.44 -4.17 -0.49
N LEU A 68 -9.58 -3.15 -0.43
CA LEU A 68 -9.76 -2.02 0.50
C LEU A 68 -11.01 -1.21 0.21
N GLU A 69 -11.20 -0.78 -1.04
CA GLU A 69 -12.39 0.03 -1.35
C GLU A 69 -13.68 -0.77 -1.22
N GLY A 70 -13.63 -2.08 -1.51
CA GLY A 70 -14.79 -2.95 -1.32
C GLY A 70 -15.13 -3.12 0.16
N TRP A 71 -14.12 -3.36 1.01
CA TRP A 71 -14.30 -3.34 2.47
C TRP A 71 -14.85 -2.00 2.94
N TYR A 72 -14.29 -0.88 2.48
CA TYR A 72 -14.71 0.47 2.86
C TYR A 72 -16.17 0.77 2.48
N ARG A 73 -16.67 0.17 1.40
CA ARG A 73 -18.10 0.23 1.01
C ARG A 73 -19.02 -0.69 1.81
N GLY A 74 -18.48 -1.53 2.69
CA GLY A 74 -19.21 -2.54 3.45
C GLY A 74 -19.43 -3.86 2.71
N GLU A 75 -18.68 -4.13 1.63
CA GLU A 75 -18.71 -5.44 0.98
C GLU A 75 -17.97 -6.49 1.84
N LYS A 76 -18.33 -7.78 1.69
CA LYS A 76 -17.65 -8.90 2.38
C LYS A 76 -16.26 -9.16 1.79
N ARG A 77 -15.35 -8.21 2.00
CA ARG A 77 -13.95 -8.21 1.57
C ARG A 77 -13.07 -7.77 2.72
N SER A 78 -11.83 -8.21 2.69
CA SER A 78 -10.80 -7.82 3.64
C SER A 78 -9.43 -7.99 3.01
N MET A 79 -8.43 -7.35 3.61
CA MET A 79 -7.04 -7.67 3.33
C MET A 79 -6.67 -8.98 4.03
N LYS A 80 -5.60 -9.62 3.55
CA LYS A 80 -5.06 -10.85 4.17
C LYS A 80 -4.13 -10.54 5.35
N PHE A 81 -3.88 -9.27 5.62
CA PHE A 81 -2.90 -8.80 6.57
C PHE A 81 -3.43 -7.57 7.30
N ALA A 82 -3.09 -7.50 8.58
CA ALA A 82 -3.43 -6.40 9.47
C ALA A 82 -2.46 -5.22 9.34
N ILE A 83 -1.22 -5.49 8.97
CA ILE A 83 -0.19 -4.47 8.79
C ILE A 83 0.28 -4.56 7.33
N PRO A 84 0.25 -3.46 6.56
CA PRO A 84 0.70 -3.45 5.18
C PRO A 84 2.22 -3.57 5.11
N ARG A 85 2.77 -3.72 3.90
CA ARG A 85 4.23 -3.62 3.76
C ARG A 85 4.68 -2.22 4.15
N ILE A 86 5.68 -2.14 5.02
CA ILE A 86 6.27 -0.87 5.46
C ILE A 86 7.48 -0.55 4.57
N TRP A 87 7.65 0.73 4.23
CA TRP A 87 8.75 1.24 3.39
C TRP A 87 9.59 2.24 4.18
N ARG A 88 10.90 2.07 4.08
CA ARG A 88 11.95 2.93 4.65
C ARG A 88 13.04 3.13 3.59
N GLU A 89 13.89 4.14 3.78
CA GLU A 89 14.98 4.42 2.85
C GLU A 89 16.04 3.30 2.91
N PRO A 90 16.44 2.71 1.77
CA PRO A 90 17.45 1.67 1.75
C PRO A 90 18.86 2.22 1.99
N LYS A 91 19.66 1.50 2.77
CA LYS A 91 21.06 1.84 3.03
C LYS A 91 21.95 1.65 1.81
N ASP A 92 21.69 0.61 1.02
CA ASP A 92 22.43 0.30 -0.19
C ASP A 92 21.58 -0.47 -1.22
N HIS A 93 22.08 -0.60 -2.45
CA HIS A 93 21.41 -1.32 -3.54
C HIS A 93 21.70 -2.82 -3.60
N VAL A 94 22.52 -3.36 -2.71
CA VAL A 94 23.03 -4.74 -2.78
C VAL A 94 22.32 -5.64 -1.76
N ASN A 95 22.25 -5.19 -0.52
CA ASN A 95 21.79 -5.95 0.64
C ASN A 95 20.47 -5.43 1.20
N ASP A 96 20.15 -4.15 1.00
CA ASP A 96 18.98 -3.54 1.63
C ASP A 96 17.93 -3.00 0.65
N CYS A 97 18.23 -2.78 -0.63
CA CYS A 97 17.22 -2.28 -1.56
C CYS A 97 16.23 -3.37 -2.01
N TYR A 98 14.99 -3.29 -1.53
CA TYR A 98 13.89 -4.20 -1.91
C TYR A 98 13.73 -4.35 -3.43
N PHE A 99 13.80 -3.24 -4.17
CA PHE A 99 13.65 -3.23 -5.63
C PHE A 99 14.86 -3.80 -6.38
N CYS A 100 16.00 -4.01 -5.72
CA CYS A 100 17.15 -4.70 -6.29
C CYS A 100 17.12 -6.19 -6.01
N ILE A 101 16.73 -6.55 -4.78
CA ILE A 101 16.81 -7.91 -4.24
C ILE A 101 15.66 -8.77 -4.77
N VAL A 102 14.44 -8.23 -4.79
CA VAL A 102 13.30 -8.97 -5.32
C VAL A 102 13.53 -9.24 -6.80
N ASN A 103 13.35 -10.50 -7.20
CA ASN A 103 13.57 -10.93 -8.58
C ASN A 103 12.27 -11.48 -9.20
N PRO A 104 11.42 -10.60 -9.77
CA PRO A 104 10.20 -11.00 -10.45
C PRO A 104 10.45 -11.93 -11.65
N ARG A 105 11.66 -11.92 -12.23
CA ARG A 105 12.02 -12.79 -13.36
C ARG A 105 12.15 -14.27 -12.96
N LYS A 106 12.27 -14.61 -11.66
CA LYS A 106 12.20 -16.02 -11.21
C LYS A 106 10.85 -16.67 -11.55
N ARG A 107 9.80 -15.87 -11.74
CA ARG A 107 8.49 -16.29 -12.25
C ARG A 107 8.51 -16.50 -13.78
N ARG A 108 9.49 -17.21 -14.33
CA ARG A 108 9.44 -17.61 -15.74
C ARG A 108 8.35 -18.66 -15.92
N SER A 109 7.52 -18.45 -16.94
CA SER A 109 6.33 -19.25 -17.25
C SER A 109 6.66 -20.74 -17.39
N GLY A 110 5.97 -21.58 -16.61
CA GLY A 110 6.11 -23.04 -16.62
C GLY A 110 5.44 -23.65 -15.39
N LYS A 111 5.04 -24.93 -15.45
CA LYS A 111 4.39 -25.64 -14.33
C LYS A 111 5.28 -25.71 -13.07
N ASN A 112 6.59 -25.49 -13.20
CA ASN A 112 7.58 -25.58 -12.13
C ASN A 112 8.21 -24.23 -11.73
N ALA A 113 7.57 -23.12 -12.09
CA ALA A 113 8.08 -21.80 -11.74
C ALA A 113 8.10 -21.60 -10.22
N LYS A 114 9.26 -21.30 -9.66
CA LYS A 114 9.35 -20.97 -8.23
C LYS A 114 8.56 -19.68 -7.95
N PRO A 115 7.85 -19.60 -6.81
CA PRO A 115 7.18 -18.37 -6.40
C PRO A 115 8.20 -17.24 -6.23
N ILE A 116 7.75 -16.01 -6.41
CA ILE A 116 8.58 -14.84 -6.12
C ILE A 116 8.71 -14.73 -4.61
N GLU A 117 9.94 -14.65 -4.13
CA GLU A 117 10.25 -14.37 -2.72
C GLU A 117 10.22 -12.86 -2.49
N TYR A 118 9.54 -12.46 -1.42
CA TYR A 118 9.43 -11.07 -0.97
C TYR A 118 10.01 -10.98 0.44
N PRO A 119 11.32 -10.68 0.58
CA PRO A 119 11.99 -10.76 1.87
C PRO A 119 11.53 -9.65 2.84
N ASP A 120 11.84 -9.89 4.10
CA ASP A 120 11.86 -8.88 5.14
C ASP A 120 13.25 -8.23 5.14
N LEU A 121 13.31 -6.90 5.07
CA LEU A 121 14.54 -6.11 4.99
C LEU A 121 14.46 -4.92 5.95
N GLU A 122 15.60 -4.34 6.31
CA GLU A 122 15.60 -3.10 7.10
C GLU A 122 14.90 -1.97 6.35
N SER A 123 15.07 -1.85 5.03
CA SER A 123 14.34 -0.88 4.20
C SER A 123 12.87 -1.23 3.95
N SER A 124 12.45 -2.49 4.17
CA SER A 124 11.08 -2.88 3.90
C SER A 124 10.61 -4.09 4.70
N SER A 125 9.62 -3.86 5.57
CA SER A 125 9.03 -4.93 6.38
C SER A 125 7.85 -5.61 5.70
N ALA A 126 7.82 -6.94 5.73
CA ALA A 126 6.75 -7.73 5.14
C ALA A 126 5.37 -7.47 5.79
N PRO A 127 4.27 -7.60 5.02
CA PRO A 127 2.93 -7.51 5.60
C PRO A 127 2.72 -8.56 6.69
N ILE A 128 2.07 -8.18 7.79
CA ILE A 128 1.81 -9.07 8.93
C ILE A 128 0.36 -9.52 8.88
N ALA A 129 0.15 -10.85 8.89
CA ALA A 129 -1.17 -11.47 8.82
C ALA A 129 -2.07 -11.04 9.99
N HIS A 130 -3.38 -11.14 9.77
CA HIS A 130 -4.34 -11.03 10.87
C HIS A 130 -4.20 -12.21 11.84
N ASP A 131 -4.44 -11.93 13.12
CA ASP A 131 -4.52 -12.92 14.19
C ASP A 131 -5.49 -12.44 15.27
N LEU A 132 -5.53 -13.13 16.42
CA LEU A 132 -6.41 -12.75 17.53
C LEU A 132 -6.10 -11.37 18.12
N THR A 133 -4.86 -10.91 18.03
CA THR A 133 -4.43 -9.59 18.51
C THR A 133 -4.67 -8.49 17.48
N ARG A 134 -4.75 -8.88 16.20
CA ARG A 134 -4.92 -7.99 15.05
C ARG A 134 -6.04 -8.51 14.14
N PRO A 135 -7.31 -8.44 14.61
CA PRO A 135 -8.44 -8.90 13.82
C PRO A 135 -8.65 -8.03 12.58
N VAL A 136 -9.52 -8.49 11.69
CA VAL A 136 -9.99 -7.65 10.57
C VAL A 136 -10.83 -6.51 11.16
N PRO A 137 -10.53 -5.25 10.83
CA PRO A 137 -11.32 -4.11 11.33
C PRO A 137 -12.73 -4.08 10.73
N GLU A 138 -13.67 -3.52 11.48
CA GLU A 138 -15.01 -3.25 10.96
C GLU A 138 -15.00 -2.07 9.98
N PRO A 139 -15.71 -2.17 8.85
CA PRO A 139 -15.80 -1.06 7.92
C PRO A 139 -16.51 0.13 8.56
N PRO A 140 -16.14 1.37 8.19
CA PRO A 140 -16.81 2.56 8.71
C PRO A 140 -18.31 2.49 8.48
N LYS A 141 -19.09 2.77 9.52
CA LYS A 141 -20.56 2.86 9.41
C LYS A 141 -20.87 4.00 8.45
N LYS A 142 -21.50 3.70 7.30
CA LYS A 142 -21.99 4.73 6.37
C LYS A 142 -22.84 5.71 7.18
N LEU A 143 -22.41 6.97 7.29
CA LEU A 143 -23.33 8.06 7.55
C LEU A 143 -24.40 7.95 6.45
N SER A 144 -25.63 7.68 6.87
CA SER A 144 -26.79 7.50 6.00
C SER A 144 -26.77 8.48 4.83
N GLN A 145 -26.94 7.94 3.63
CA GLN A 145 -27.02 8.68 2.36
C GLN A 145 -27.95 9.89 2.50
N LYS A 146 -27.38 11.09 2.73
CA LYS A 146 -28.04 12.31 2.27
C LYS A 146 -27.76 12.37 0.77
N SER A 147 -28.82 12.11 0.01
CA SER A 147 -28.87 12.22 -1.45
C SER A 147 -28.23 13.51 -1.93
N CYS A 148 -27.13 13.40 -2.68
CA CYS A 148 -26.60 14.51 -3.45
C CYS A 148 -27.35 14.57 -4.78
N SER A 149 -28.52 15.20 -4.79
CA SER A 149 -28.94 15.94 -5.97
C SER A 149 -28.14 17.23 -5.97
N SER A 150 -27.14 17.29 -6.85
CA SER A 150 -26.54 18.47 -7.47
C SER A 150 -26.42 19.73 -6.61
N LEU A 151 -25.19 20.20 -6.35
CA LEU A 151 -24.79 21.57 -6.65
C LEU A 151 -23.27 21.73 -6.62
N SER A 152 -22.80 22.36 -7.69
CA SER A 152 -21.45 22.81 -7.99
C SER A 152 -20.93 23.87 -7.00
N SER A 153 -19.60 23.99 -6.98
CA SER A 153 -18.79 25.16 -6.61
C SER A 153 -18.21 25.24 -5.19
N ASN A 154 -16.87 25.12 -5.18
CA ASN A 154 -15.86 25.85 -4.40
C ASN A 154 -16.20 26.29 -2.97
N LYS A 155 -15.39 25.81 -2.02
CA LYS A 155 -14.89 26.61 -0.90
C LYS A 155 -13.61 25.99 -0.30
N LYS A 156 -12.51 26.74 -0.38
CA LYS A 156 -11.39 26.64 0.56
C LYS A 156 -11.91 26.96 1.96
N ALA A 157 -11.58 26.14 2.95
CA ALA A 157 -11.45 26.57 4.34
C ALA A 157 -10.69 25.53 5.17
N THR A 158 -9.54 25.97 5.65
CA THR A 158 -8.81 25.53 6.84
C THR A 158 -9.67 25.13 8.04
N ARG A 159 -9.31 24.07 8.78
CA ARG A 159 -9.21 24.15 10.26
C ARG A 159 -8.51 22.94 10.94
N LEU A 160 -7.48 23.30 11.71
CA LEU A 160 -6.93 22.76 12.97
C LEU A 160 -6.92 21.24 13.28
N LEU A 161 -5.70 20.77 13.49
CA LEU A 161 -5.17 20.13 14.70
C LEU A 161 -6.11 19.22 15.49
N LYS A 162 -5.83 17.91 15.39
CA LYS A 162 -5.93 16.99 16.53
C LYS A 162 -4.72 16.04 16.54
N LEU A 163 -3.83 16.36 17.46
CA LEU A 163 -3.09 15.47 18.37
C LEU A 163 -2.27 14.33 17.75
N ASP A 164 -0.96 14.57 17.76
CA ASP A 164 0.08 13.56 17.87
C ASP A 164 -0.17 12.62 19.06
N VAL A 165 -0.39 11.33 18.79
CA VAL A 165 -0.03 10.25 19.72
C VAL A 165 0.54 9.07 18.92
N ILE A 166 1.87 9.10 18.79
CA ILE A 166 2.81 8.01 19.02
C ILE A 166 2.47 6.64 18.41
N CYS A 167 3.12 6.32 17.29
CA CYS A 167 3.50 4.95 16.95
C CYS A 167 5.04 4.85 16.97
N THR A 168 5.58 4.81 18.18
CA THR A 168 6.90 4.23 18.48
C THR A 168 6.68 3.16 19.55
N LYS A 169 6.93 1.91 19.18
CA LYS A 169 7.14 0.68 19.98
C LYS A 169 6.86 -0.49 19.02
N GLN A 170 7.80 -1.37 18.65
CA GLN A 170 9.14 -1.71 19.14
C GLN A 170 10.05 -1.98 17.95
#